data_AF-A0A8J2IN32-F1
#
_entry.id   AF-A0A8J2IN32-F1
#
_cell.length_a   1.000
_cell.length_b   1.000
_cell.length_c   1.000
_cell.angle_alpha   90.00
_cell.angle_beta   90.00
_cell.angle_gamma   90.00
#
_symmetry.space_group_name_H-M   'P 1'
#
loop_
_entity.id
_entity.type
_entity.pdbx_description
1 polymer ?
#
loop_
_entity_poly.entity_id
_entity_poly.type
_entity_poly.pdbx_seq_one_letter_code
_entity_poly.pdbx_strand_id
1 'polypeptide(L)'
;MQGDVIDSDDLRGYCLQGVYAALCDPKVELGSWFWDVAVQDTIIKRPYHYEQGLYSFELGAIGDLPVFLRDPERYLYQLKCYYNTLSQERPIMRDQYEKAIPLALAPNANSLTRIKAIDYASGHSILLIQTALVGPTIKPFGVLPNYTADFHQICDEAIVLAQQCQTFRPCGSSWAPELLKMIWAALEDGYRHKELEELMDKYAEDVQGSDYLEEAKAMRKRFDQLGWSDKQRFLSETQDGQAAPPCVIL
;
A
#
# COMPACT_ATOMS: atom_id res chain seq x y z
N MET A 1 13.82 18.64 -33.38
CA MET A 1 13.85 18.11 -32.01
C MET A 1 13.11 16.80 -32.03
N GLN A 2 13.86 15.70 -32.05
CA GLN A 2 13.31 14.36 -31.88
C GLN A 2 13.14 14.23 -30.37
N GLY A 3 11.89 14.27 -29.89
CA GLY A 3 11.63 14.15 -28.45
C GLY A 3 12.15 12.80 -27.99
N ASP A 4 13.05 12.81 -27.01
CA ASP A 4 13.53 11.57 -26.41
C ASP A 4 12.31 10.77 -25.93
N VAL A 5 12.23 9.52 -26.39
CA VAL A 5 11.19 8.59 -25.98
C VAL A 5 11.41 8.32 -24.49
N ILE A 6 10.47 8.73 -23.64
CA ILE A 6 10.50 8.42 -22.21
C ILE A 6 10.56 6.89 -22.07
N ASP A 7 11.54 6.38 -21.33
CA ASP A 7 11.67 4.93 -21.08
C ASP A 7 10.40 4.41 -20.37
N SER A 8 10.00 3.18 -20.68
CA SER A 8 8.84 2.53 -20.06
C SER A 8 8.98 2.42 -18.54
N ASP A 9 10.20 2.24 -18.04
CA ASP A 9 10.44 2.16 -16.59
C ASP A 9 10.35 3.54 -15.93
N ASP A 10 10.76 4.62 -16.63
CA ASP A 10 10.58 6.00 -16.17
C ASP A 10 9.09 6.38 -16.09
N LEU A 11 8.30 6.01 -17.10
CA LEU A 11 6.84 6.21 -17.10
C LEU A 11 6.16 5.48 -15.93
N ARG A 12 6.58 4.24 -15.64
CA ARG A 12 6.07 3.48 -14.50
C ARG A 12 6.41 4.18 -13.18
N GLY A 13 7.63 4.70 -13.04
CA GLY A 13 8.04 5.49 -11.88
C GLY A 13 7.12 6.69 -11.63
N TYR A 14 6.81 7.48 -12.67
CA TYR A 14 5.87 8.61 -12.57
C TYR A 14 4.44 8.17 -12.23
N CYS A 15 3.98 7.06 -12.80
CA CYS A 15 2.66 6.50 -12.48
C CYS A 15 2.55 6.14 -10.99
N LEU A 16 3.57 5.51 -10.41
CA LEU A 16 3.59 5.19 -8.98
C LEU A 16 3.53 6.44 -8.09
N GLN A 17 4.15 7.55 -8.49
CA GLN A 17 4.03 8.82 -7.76
C GLN A 17 2.60 9.37 -7.82
N GLY A 18 1.96 9.31 -8.99
CA GLY A 18 0.55 9.70 -9.16
C GLY A 18 -0.39 8.85 -8.29
N VAL A 19 -0.17 7.53 -8.26
CA VAL A 19 -0.92 6.61 -7.41
C VAL A 19 -0.69 6.93 -5.93
N TYR A 20 0.55 7.16 -5.51
CA TYR A 20 0.85 7.52 -4.13
C TYR A 20 0.11 8.81 -3.70
N ALA A 21 0.10 9.83 -4.55
CA ALA A 21 -0.68 11.06 -4.30
C ALA A 21 -2.18 10.78 -4.18
N ALA A 22 -2.75 9.95 -5.05
CA ALA A 22 -4.16 9.54 -5.00
C ALA A 22 -4.51 8.70 -3.75
N LEU A 23 -3.57 7.87 -3.28
CA LEU A 23 -3.71 7.14 -2.02
C LEU A 23 -3.69 8.11 -0.83
N CYS A 24 -2.93 9.20 -0.89
CA CYS A 24 -2.77 10.19 0.18
C CYS A 24 -3.84 11.30 0.22
N ASP A 25 -4.53 11.58 -0.89
CA ASP A 25 -5.61 12.58 -0.98
C ASP A 25 -6.75 12.06 -1.88
N PRO A 26 -7.99 11.90 -1.38
CA PRO A 26 -9.08 11.36 -2.18
C PRO A 26 -9.59 12.38 -3.22
N LYS A 27 -9.11 13.63 -3.20
CA LYS A 27 -9.38 14.63 -4.23
C LYS A 27 -8.46 14.48 -5.43
N VAL A 28 -7.38 13.71 -5.30
CA VAL A 28 -6.47 13.43 -6.40
C VAL A 28 -7.01 12.23 -7.17
N GLU A 29 -7.36 12.46 -8.44
CA GLU A 29 -7.83 11.43 -9.35
C GLU A 29 -6.76 11.10 -10.39
N LEU A 30 -6.63 9.81 -10.71
CA LEU A 30 -5.77 9.35 -11.79
C LEU A 30 -6.42 9.66 -13.14
N GLY A 31 -5.77 10.52 -13.93
CA GLY A 31 -6.27 10.92 -15.24
C GLY A 31 -6.18 9.82 -16.28
N SER A 32 -6.80 10.04 -17.46
CA SER A 32 -6.80 9.07 -18.57
C SER A 32 -5.40 8.60 -18.97
N TRP A 33 -4.41 9.50 -18.92
CA TRP A 33 -3.01 9.20 -19.23
C TRP A 33 -2.43 8.07 -18.38
N PHE A 34 -2.83 7.96 -17.11
CA PHE A 34 -2.37 6.90 -16.22
C PHE A 34 -2.91 5.55 -16.70
N TRP A 35 -4.20 5.51 -17.05
CA TRP A 35 -4.87 4.29 -17.48
C TRP A 35 -4.34 3.78 -18.82
N ASP A 36 -3.99 4.69 -19.73
CA ASP A 36 -3.32 4.35 -20.99
C ASP A 36 -1.98 3.63 -20.74
N VAL A 37 -1.19 4.13 -19.77
CA VAL A 37 0.08 3.49 -19.38
C VAL A 37 -0.16 2.18 -18.62
N ALA A 38 -1.14 2.14 -17.71
CA ALA A 38 -1.45 0.94 -16.94
C ALA A 38 -1.88 -0.23 -17.85
N VAL A 39 -2.65 0.03 -18.90
CA VAL A 39 -3.02 -0.99 -19.90
C VAL A 39 -1.78 -1.54 -20.59
N GLN A 40 -0.84 -0.67 -20.97
CA GLN A 40 0.41 -1.09 -21.62
C GLN A 40 1.32 -1.88 -20.66
N ASP A 41 1.45 -1.43 -19.41
CA ASP A 41 2.21 -2.11 -18.36
C ASP A 41 1.66 -3.51 -18.10
N THR A 42 0.34 -3.66 -18.01
CA THR A 42 -0.31 -4.98 -17.90
C THR A 42 0.01 -5.85 -19.11
N ILE A 43 -0.02 -5.33 -20.34
CA ILE A 43 0.32 -6.14 -21.52
C ILE A 43 1.78 -6.62 -21.47
N ILE A 44 2.71 -5.79 -20.97
CA ILE A 44 4.15 -6.06 -20.96
C ILE A 44 4.58 -6.92 -19.76
N LYS A 45 4.08 -6.62 -18.55
CA LYS A 45 4.57 -7.18 -17.28
C LYS A 45 3.67 -8.26 -16.69
N ARG A 46 2.41 -8.39 -17.13
CA ARG A 46 1.46 -9.40 -16.59
C ARG A 46 1.96 -10.84 -16.65
N PRO A 47 2.66 -11.33 -17.70
CA PRO A 47 3.23 -12.68 -17.67
C PRO A 47 4.13 -12.90 -16.45
N TYR A 48 4.98 -11.91 -16.14
CA TYR A 48 5.91 -11.97 -15.02
C TYR A 48 5.22 -11.88 -13.65
N HIS A 49 4.28 -10.93 -13.46
CA HIS A 49 3.57 -10.78 -12.18
C HIS A 49 2.60 -11.95 -11.91
N TYR A 50 1.95 -12.48 -12.94
CA TYR A 50 1.06 -13.64 -12.81
C TYR A 50 1.83 -14.91 -12.44
N GLU A 51 3.00 -15.14 -13.05
CA GLU A 51 3.88 -16.26 -12.71
C GLU A 51 4.43 -16.17 -11.27
N GLN A 52 4.58 -14.95 -10.75
CA GLN A 52 5.01 -14.72 -9.37
C GLN A 52 3.87 -14.68 -8.36
N GLY A 53 2.62 -14.66 -8.83
CA GLY A 53 1.44 -14.49 -7.99
C GLY A 53 1.40 -13.13 -7.28
N LEU A 54 1.78 -12.05 -7.98
CA LEU A 54 1.98 -10.70 -7.44
C LEU A 54 1.11 -9.66 -8.18
N TYR A 55 -0.20 -9.87 -8.18
CA TYR A 55 -1.19 -8.99 -8.80
C TYR A 55 -1.17 -7.56 -8.24
N SER A 56 -0.93 -7.38 -6.93
CA SER A 56 -0.96 -6.05 -6.29
C SER A 56 0.23 -5.16 -6.68
N PHE A 57 1.07 -5.59 -7.62
CA PHE A 57 2.14 -4.79 -8.24
C PHE A 57 1.83 -4.33 -9.66
N GLU A 58 0.76 -4.82 -10.27
CA GLU A 58 0.28 -4.35 -11.58
C GLU A 58 -0.19 -2.90 -11.45
N LEU A 59 0.22 -2.03 -12.38
CA LEU A 59 -0.17 -0.60 -12.31
C LEU A 59 -1.68 -0.42 -12.26
N GLY A 60 -2.44 -1.23 -13.01
CA GLY A 60 -3.91 -1.21 -12.95
C GLY A 60 -4.43 -1.54 -11.55
N ALA A 61 -3.92 -2.60 -10.93
CA ALA A 61 -4.35 -3.03 -9.60
C ALA A 61 -4.07 -1.99 -8.51
N ILE A 62 -2.87 -1.36 -8.52
CA ILE A 62 -2.56 -0.30 -7.55
C ILE A 62 -3.33 0.99 -7.89
N GLY A 63 -3.58 1.27 -9.16
CA GLY A 63 -4.36 2.43 -9.62
C GLY A 63 -5.85 2.35 -9.30
N ASP A 64 -6.42 1.15 -9.24
CA ASP A 64 -7.80 0.91 -8.84
C ASP A 64 -8.02 1.14 -7.34
N LEU A 65 -7.01 0.87 -6.52
CA LEU A 65 -7.11 1.02 -5.07
C LEU A 65 -7.58 2.42 -4.62
N PRO A 66 -7.01 3.55 -5.05
CA PRO A 66 -7.52 4.87 -4.68
C PRO A 66 -8.94 5.14 -5.21
N VAL A 67 -9.41 4.47 -6.25
CA VAL A 67 -10.82 4.54 -6.68
C VAL A 67 -11.71 3.85 -5.65
N PHE A 68 -11.33 2.65 -5.23
CA PHE A 68 -12.09 1.86 -4.26
C PHE A 68 -12.13 2.52 -2.87
N LEU A 69 -11.02 3.09 -2.41
CA LEU A 69 -10.92 3.76 -1.12
C LEU A 69 -11.80 5.03 -1.02
N ARG A 70 -12.17 5.65 -2.15
CA ARG A 70 -13.02 6.85 -2.19
C ARG A 70 -14.50 6.55 -2.03
N ASP A 71 -14.94 5.39 -2.48
CA ASP A 71 -16.33 4.94 -2.38
C ASP A 71 -16.41 3.48 -1.91
N PRO A 72 -15.98 3.24 -0.65
CA PRO A 72 -15.76 1.88 -0.18
C PRO A 72 -17.05 1.09 0.03
N GLU A 73 -18.19 1.76 0.20
CA GLU A 73 -19.50 1.12 0.29
C GLU A 73 -19.87 0.51 -1.07
N ARG A 74 -19.64 1.25 -2.16
CA ARG A 74 -19.84 0.76 -3.54
C ARG A 74 -18.86 -0.35 -3.91
N TYR A 75 -17.61 -0.25 -3.46
CA TYR A 75 -16.51 -1.16 -3.84
C TYR A 75 -16.16 -2.19 -2.75
N LEU A 76 -17.08 -2.45 -1.80
CA LEU A 76 -16.81 -3.31 -0.65
C LEU A 76 -16.34 -4.72 -1.06
N TYR A 77 -16.96 -5.31 -2.09
CA TYR A 77 -16.56 -6.62 -2.59
C TYR A 77 -15.14 -6.61 -3.16
N GLN A 78 -14.82 -5.60 -3.98
CA GLN A 78 -13.50 -5.42 -4.58
C GLN A 78 -12.44 -5.22 -3.50
N LEU A 79 -12.69 -4.37 -2.50
CA LEU A 79 -11.77 -4.16 -1.37
C LEU A 79 -11.55 -5.43 -0.55
N LYS A 80 -12.60 -6.24 -0.33
CA LYS A 80 -12.47 -7.53 0.35
C LYS A 80 -11.64 -8.51 -0.46
N CYS A 81 -11.88 -8.61 -1.77
CA CYS A 81 -11.06 -9.42 -2.67
C CYS A 81 -9.60 -8.96 -2.67
N TYR A 82 -9.37 -7.65 -2.75
CA TYR A 82 -8.04 -7.05 -2.72
C TYR A 82 -7.31 -7.36 -1.40
N TYR A 83 -7.99 -7.22 -0.26
CA TYR A 83 -7.42 -7.57 1.05
C TYR A 83 -7.01 -9.05 1.14
N ASN A 84 -7.83 -9.95 0.58
CA ASN A 84 -7.50 -11.37 0.50
C ASN A 84 -6.31 -11.67 -0.43
N THR A 85 -6.20 -10.94 -1.54
CA THR A 85 -5.01 -11.02 -2.41
C THR A 85 -3.77 -10.55 -1.65
N LEU A 86 -3.84 -9.40 -0.98
CA LEU A 86 -2.74 -8.88 -0.16
C LEU A 86 -2.30 -9.88 0.93
N SER A 87 -3.23 -10.59 1.58
CA SER A 87 -2.88 -11.58 2.60
C SER A 87 -2.15 -12.80 2.05
N GLN A 88 -2.32 -13.11 0.76
CA GLN A 88 -1.59 -14.16 0.06
C GLN A 88 -0.24 -13.67 -0.47
N GLU A 89 -0.15 -12.44 -0.96
CA GLU A 89 1.05 -11.87 -1.57
C GLU A 89 2.09 -11.41 -0.55
N ARG A 90 1.65 -10.89 0.62
CA ARG A 90 2.55 -10.43 1.68
C ARG A 90 3.56 -11.50 2.11
N PRO A 91 3.16 -12.75 2.43
CA PRO A 91 4.11 -13.82 2.78
C PRO A 91 5.11 -14.15 1.67
N ILE A 92 4.70 -14.06 0.40
CA ILE A 92 5.58 -14.32 -0.76
C ILE A 92 6.71 -13.29 -0.78
N MET A 93 6.37 -12.00 -0.74
CA MET A 93 7.38 -10.94 -0.72
C MET A 93 8.19 -10.93 0.57
N ARG A 94 7.58 -11.31 1.69
CA ARG A 94 8.29 -11.47 2.97
C ARG A 94 9.42 -12.48 2.85
N ASP A 95 9.12 -13.66 2.35
CA ASP A 95 10.11 -14.72 2.13
C ASP A 95 11.25 -14.28 1.18
N GLN A 96 10.92 -13.51 0.13
CA GLN A 96 11.94 -12.99 -0.80
C GLN A 96 12.90 -12.01 -0.12
N TYR A 97 12.38 -11.03 0.64
CA TYR A 97 13.27 -10.06 1.29
C TYR A 97 14.03 -10.68 2.47
N GLU A 98 13.40 -11.55 3.28
CA GLU A 98 14.07 -12.22 4.41
C GLU A 98 15.25 -13.09 3.95
N LYS A 99 15.16 -13.68 2.75
CA LYS A 99 16.29 -14.39 2.11
C LYS A 99 17.35 -13.44 1.55
N ALA A 100 16.94 -12.31 0.99
CA ALA A 100 17.86 -11.39 0.32
C ALA A 100 18.65 -10.49 1.28
N ILE A 101 18.06 -10.06 2.40
CA ILE A 101 18.69 -9.15 3.36
C ILE A 101 20.02 -9.71 3.90
N PRO A 102 20.10 -10.96 4.43
CA PRO A 102 21.37 -11.50 4.92
C PRO A 102 22.46 -11.55 3.85
N LEU A 103 22.08 -11.84 2.59
CA LEU A 103 23.00 -11.87 1.46
C LEU A 103 23.51 -10.48 1.10
N ALA A 104 22.67 -9.45 1.19
CA ALA A 104 23.05 -8.06 0.94
C ALA A 104 23.93 -7.47 2.04
N LEU A 105 23.80 -7.96 3.28
CA LEU A 105 24.59 -7.53 4.44
C LEU A 105 25.92 -8.30 4.59
N ALA A 106 26.16 -9.34 3.79
CA ALA A 106 27.41 -10.07 3.81
C ALA A 106 28.61 -9.16 3.44
N PRO A 107 29.79 -9.34 4.05
CA PRO A 107 30.97 -8.50 3.78
C PRO A 107 31.39 -8.45 2.30
N ASN A 108 31.09 -9.50 1.53
CA ASN A 108 31.40 -9.65 0.12
C ASN A 108 30.20 -9.42 -0.81
N ALA A 109 29.10 -8.86 -0.31
CA ALA A 109 27.91 -8.59 -1.12
C ALA A 109 28.22 -7.57 -2.22
N ASN A 110 27.89 -7.91 -3.47
CA ASN A 110 28.02 -6.99 -4.60
C ASN A 110 26.82 -6.04 -4.68
N SER A 111 26.94 -4.99 -5.51
CA SER A 111 25.89 -3.98 -5.67
C SER A 111 24.56 -4.55 -6.15
N LEU A 112 24.57 -5.55 -7.04
CA LEU A 112 23.34 -6.16 -7.55
C LEU A 112 22.58 -6.90 -6.45
N THR A 113 23.29 -7.61 -5.57
CA THR A 113 22.67 -8.28 -4.41
C THR A 113 22.02 -7.28 -3.46
N ARG A 114 22.66 -6.13 -3.23
CA ARG A 114 22.11 -5.06 -2.39
C ARG A 114 20.88 -4.42 -3.01
N ILE A 115 20.94 -4.07 -4.29
CA ILE A 115 19.80 -3.51 -5.04
C ILE A 115 18.61 -4.49 -4.98
N LYS A 116 18.86 -5.78 -5.24
CA LYS A 116 17.80 -6.80 -5.19
C LYS A 116 17.15 -6.93 -3.81
N ALA A 117 17.92 -6.82 -2.73
CA ALA A 117 17.37 -6.82 -1.37
C ALA A 117 16.54 -5.57 -1.09
N ILE A 118 16.99 -4.40 -1.54
CA ILE A 118 16.23 -3.14 -1.47
C ILE A 118 14.92 -3.27 -2.25
N ASP A 119 14.95 -3.83 -3.46
CA ASP A 119 13.76 -4.03 -4.30
C ASP A 119 12.73 -4.91 -3.60
N TYR A 120 13.15 -6.06 -3.05
CA TYR A 120 12.23 -6.94 -2.32
C TYR A 120 11.70 -6.32 -1.03
N ALA A 121 12.54 -5.60 -0.28
CA ALA A 121 12.11 -4.89 0.92
C ALA A 121 11.09 -3.80 0.60
N SER A 122 11.36 -2.98 -0.44
CA SER A 122 10.45 -1.95 -0.91
C SER A 122 9.14 -2.54 -1.43
N GLY A 123 9.20 -3.69 -2.11
CA GLY A 123 8.00 -4.38 -2.58
C GLY A 123 7.14 -4.88 -1.42
N HIS A 124 7.74 -5.52 -0.41
CA HIS A 124 7.00 -5.94 0.78
C HIS A 124 6.39 -4.74 1.52
N SER A 125 7.13 -3.63 1.63
CA SER A 125 6.62 -2.37 2.19
C SER A 125 5.38 -1.86 1.46
N ILE A 126 5.36 -1.91 0.12
CA ILE A 126 4.19 -1.49 -0.68
C ILE A 126 2.96 -2.34 -0.32
N LEU A 127 3.10 -3.66 -0.19
CA LEU A 127 1.98 -4.53 0.20
C LEU A 127 1.47 -4.24 1.62
N LEU A 128 2.38 -3.93 2.56
CA LEU A 128 2.01 -3.53 3.92
C LEU A 128 1.25 -2.19 3.90
N ILE A 129 1.71 -1.20 3.15
CA ILE A 129 1.02 0.10 2.99
C ILE A 129 -0.38 -0.09 2.39
N GLN A 130 -0.51 -0.86 1.32
CA GLN A 130 -1.82 -1.13 0.71
C GLN A 130 -2.75 -1.82 1.72
N THR A 131 -2.23 -2.74 2.53
CA THR A 131 -3.02 -3.39 3.59
C THR A 131 -3.43 -2.38 4.66
N ALA A 132 -2.53 -1.50 5.08
CA ALA A 132 -2.76 -0.41 6.03
C ALA A 132 -3.86 0.55 5.57
N LEU A 133 -4.03 0.70 4.25
CA LEU A 133 -5.08 1.52 3.65
C LEU A 133 -6.41 0.78 3.54
N VAL A 134 -6.41 -0.49 3.10
CA VAL A 134 -7.64 -1.27 2.86
C VAL A 134 -8.28 -1.77 4.15
N GLY A 135 -7.48 -2.15 5.14
CA GLY A 135 -7.97 -2.76 6.37
C GLY A 135 -8.88 -1.86 7.21
N PRO A 136 -8.39 -0.71 7.71
CA PRO A 136 -9.18 0.19 8.56
C PRO A 136 -10.38 0.74 7.81
N THR A 137 -10.18 0.93 6.51
CA THR A 137 -11.19 1.14 5.49
C THR A 137 -12.29 0.09 5.67
N ILE A 138 -12.16 -1.17 5.27
CA ILE A 138 -13.33 -2.10 5.29
C ILE A 138 -13.79 -2.57 6.68
N LYS A 139 -13.06 -2.24 7.76
CA LYS A 139 -13.37 -2.64 9.14
C LYS A 139 -14.80 -2.29 9.61
N PRO A 140 -15.35 -1.07 9.40
CA PRO A 140 -16.69 -0.71 9.87
C PRO A 140 -17.81 -1.54 9.23
N PHE A 141 -17.55 -2.17 8.08
CA PHE A 141 -18.50 -3.07 7.43
C PHE A 141 -18.54 -4.48 8.04
N GLY A 142 -17.68 -4.78 9.03
CA GLY A 142 -17.69 -6.06 9.75
C GLY A 142 -17.26 -7.27 8.93
N VAL A 143 -16.56 -7.05 7.80
CA VAL A 143 -16.16 -8.12 6.87
C VAL A 143 -14.83 -8.79 7.22
N LEU A 144 -14.11 -8.29 8.24
CA LEU A 144 -12.82 -8.78 8.72
C LEU A 144 -12.89 -9.18 10.21
N PRO A 145 -13.22 -10.44 10.54
CA PRO A 145 -13.44 -10.86 11.93
C PRO A 145 -12.17 -10.83 12.80
N ASN A 146 -10.98 -10.99 12.20
CA ASN A 146 -9.70 -11.03 12.91
C ASN A 146 -8.86 -9.76 12.69
N TYR A 147 -9.50 -8.66 12.27
CA TYR A 147 -8.84 -7.43 11.86
C TYR A 147 -7.72 -6.96 12.79
N THR A 148 -7.99 -6.86 14.10
CA THR A 148 -7.02 -6.33 15.06
C THR A 148 -5.75 -7.18 15.16
N ALA A 149 -5.90 -8.50 15.24
CA ALA A 149 -4.75 -9.41 15.34
C ALA A 149 -3.91 -9.39 14.05
N ASP A 150 -4.58 -9.39 12.89
CA ASP A 150 -3.91 -9.25 11.60
C ASP A 150 -3.12 -7.92 11.53
N PHE A 151 -3.70 -6.82 12.02
CA PHE A 151 -3.05 -5.51 12.03
C PHE A 151 -1.87 -5.40 12.99
N HIS A 152 -1.92 -6.08 14.14
CA HIS A 152 -0.76 -6.18 15.02
C HIS A 152 0.39 -6.91 14.34
N GLN A 153 0.10 -8.00 13.62
CA GLN A 153 1.12 -8.70 12.84
C GLN A 153 1.71 -7.81 11.73
N ILE A 154 0.88 -7.05 11.02
CA ILE A 154 1.34 -6.10 9.99
C ILE A 154 2.24 -5.01 10.62
N CYS A 155 1.88 -4.51 11.81
CA CYS A 155 2.70 -3.57 12.57
C CYS A 155 4.07 -4.17 12.93
N ASP A 156 4.07 -5.39 13.45
CA ASP A 156 5.30 -6.10 13.80
C ASP A 156 6.19 -6.33 12.57
N GLU A 157 5.61 -6.74 11.44
CA GLU A 157 6.30 -6.91 10.15
C GLU A 157 6.91 -5.58 9.67
N ALA A 158 6.16 -4.47 9.74
CA ALA A 158 6.64 -3.16 9.31
C ALA A 158 7.82 -2.66 10.15
N ILE A 159 7.75 -2.83 11.48
CA ILE A 159 8.84 -2.48 12.40
C ILE A 159 10.11 -3.27 12.08
N VAL A 160 9.99 -4.59 11.94
CA VAL A 160 11.12 -5.47 11.63
C VAL A 160 11.75 -5.09 10.30
N LEU A 161 10.93 -4.90 9.26
CA LEU A 161 11.38 -4.52 7.94
C LEU A 161 12.15 -3.18 7.97
N ALA A 162 11.58 -2.16 8.61
CA ALA A 162 12.19 -0.85 8.72
C ALA A 162 13.50 -0.87 9.54
N GLN A 163 13.59 -1.70 10.58
CA GLN A 163 14.81 -1.91 11.37
C GLN A 163 15.91 -2.58 10.55
N GLN A 164 15.59 -3.66 9.84
CA GLN A 164 16.57 -4.41 9.02
C GLN A 164 17.14 -3.55 7.88
N CYS A 165 16.34 -2.63 7.34
CA CYS A 165 16.73 -1.78 6.22
C CYS A 165 17.41 -0.47 6.62
N GLN A 166 17.70 -0.24 7.92
CA GLN A 166 18.42 0.97 8.35
C GLN A 166 19.82 1.09 7.72
N THR A 167 20.46 -0.03 7.42
CA THR A 167 21.79 -0.06 6.78
C THR A 167 21.81 0.42 5.33
N PHE A 168 20.64 0.54 4.70
CA PHE A 168 20.48 1.04 3.34
C PHE A 168 20.11 2.53 3.30
N ARG A 169 20.02 3.19 4.45
CA ARG A 169 19.75 4.62 4.54
C ARG A 169 20.85 5.46 3.87
N PRO A 170 20.53 6.65 3.34
CA PRO A 170 19.17 7.20 3.25
C PRO A 170 18.39 6.67 2.03
N CYS A 171 19.06 6.38 0.91
CA CYS A 171 18.39 6.15 -0.36
C CYS A 171 17.75 4.77 -0.52
N GLY A 172 18.37 3.71 -0.01
CA GLY A 172 17.89 2.34 -0.19
C GLY A 172 16.72 1.95 0.71
N SER A 173 16.35 2.82 1.66
CA SER A 173 15.19 2.65 2.54
C SER A 173 14.35 3.92 2.68
N SER A 174 14.38 4.79 1.67
CA SER A 174 13.57 6.03 1.65
C SER A 174 12.06 5.81 1.63
N TRP A 175 11.61 4.57 1.38
CA TRP A 175 10.21 4.14 1.48
C TRP A 175 9.75 3.85 2.93
N ALA A 176 10.69 3.62 3.85
CA ALA A 176 10.37 3.22 5.22
C ALA A 176 9.58 4.27 6.02
N PRO A 177 9.85 5.59 5.90
CA PRO A 177 9.00 6.60 6.53
C PRO A 177 7.54 6.48 6.12
N GLU A 178 7.26 6.26 4.83
CA GLU A 178 5.89 6.12 4.33
C GLU A 178 5.18 4.91 4.92
N LEU A 179 5.88 3.78 5.00
CA LEU A 179 5.38 2.59 5.67
C LEU A 179 5.01 2.87 7.12
N LEU A 180 5.93 3.45 7.89
CA LEU A 180 5.76 3.69 9.32
C LEU A 180 4.59 4.65 9.58
N LYS A 181 4.49 5.73 8.80
CA LYS A 181 3.40 6.71 8.89
C LYS A 181 2.04 6.08 8.61
N MET A 182 1.93 5.29 7.55
CA MET A 182 0.67 4.64 7.16
C MET A 182 0.21 3.61 8.19
N ILE A 183 1.15 2.82 8.74
CA ILE A 183 0.85 1.85 9.79
C ILE A 183 0.45 2.54 11.10
N TRP A 184 1.18 3.57 11.52
CA TRP A 184 0.84 4.37 12.70
C TRP A 184 -0.55 4.98 12.55
N ALA A 185 -0.88 5.52 11.37
CA ALA A 185 -2.18 6.10 11.12
C ALA A 185 -3.30 5.04 11.17
N ALA A 186 -3.06 3.86 10.62
CA ALA A 186 -4.05 2.78 10.52
C ALA A 186 -4.34 2.06 11.87
N LEU A 187 -3.45 2.17 12.86
CA LEU A 187 -3.58 1.52 14.16
C LEU A 187 -4.45 2.34 15.12
N GLU A 188 -5.66 1.85 15.39
CA GLU A 188 -6.60 2.57 16.26
C GLU A 188 -6.31 2.47 17.75
N ASP A 189 -5.75 1.34 18.18
CA ASP A 189 -5.55 0.99 19.59
C ASP A 189 -4.18 1.42 20.13
N GLY A 190 -3.35 2.05 19.31
CA GLY A 190 -2.04 2.54 19.71
C GLY A 190 -0.97 1.44 19.79
N TYR A 191 -1.22 0.23 19.29
CA TYR A 191 -0.29 -0.89 19.39
C TYR A 191 1.10 -0.52 18.83
N ARG A 192 2.13 -0.55 19.69
CA ARG A 192 3.53 -0.20 19.38
C ARG A 192 3.76 1.19 18.75
N HIS A 193 2.84 2.15 18.93
CA HIS A 193 3.02 3.53 18.41
C HIS A 193 4.35 4.15 18.80
N LYS A 194 4.77 3.97 20.06
CA LYS A 194 6.06 4.48 20.55
C LYS A 194 7.24 4.00 19.69
N GLU A 195 7.24 2.73 19.28
CA GLU A 195 8.35 2.17 18.50
C GLU A 195 8.30 2.62 17.03
N LEU A 196 7.10 2.77 16.48
CA LEU A 196 6.92 3.40 15.16
C LEU A 196 7.43 4.84 15.17
N GLU A 197 7.10 5.61 16.19
CA GLU A 197 7.56 7.00 16.41
C GLU A 197 9.10 7.07 16.54
N GLU A 198 9.70 6.22 17.37
CA GLU A 198 11.16 6.15 17.50
C GLU A 198 11.87 5.78 16.19
N LEU A 199 11.26 4.95 15.35
CA LEU A 199 11.79 4.63 14.02
C LEU A 199 11.61 5.80 13.05
N MET A 200 10.46 6.47 13.07
CA MET A 200 10.22 7.68 12.27
C MET A 200 11.24 8.77 12.60
N ASP A 201 11.51 9.02 13.89
CA ASP A 201 12.52 9.98 14.32
C ASP A 201 13.91 9.63 13.79
N LYS A 202 14.29 8.35 13.83
CA LYS A 202 15.57 7.88 13.27
C LYS A 202 15.66 8.15 11.77
N TYR A 203 14.61 7.85 11.02
CA TYR A 203 14.60 8.13 9.57
C TYR A 203 14.55 9.63 9.27
N ALA A 204 13.94 10.45 10.13
CA ALA A 204 13.89 11.91 9.97
C ALA A 204 15.28 12.56 10.05
N GLU A 205 16.27 11.90 10.66
CA GLU A 205 17.68 12.34 10.63
C GLU A 205 18.25 12.44 9.20
N ASP A 206 17.68 11.71 8.24
CA ASP A 206 18.13 11.70 6.85
C ASP A 206 17.57 12.87 6.02
N VAL A 207 16.48 13.50 6.47
CA VAL A 207 15.73 14.50 5.69
C VAL A 207 15.46 15.74 6.54
N GLN A 208 16.17 16.83 6.24
CA GLN A 208 16.01 18.07 6.99
C GLN A 208 14.57 18.60 6.91
N GLY A 209 13.96 18.81 8.08
CA GLY A 209 12.63 19.40 8.21
C GLY A 209 11.47 18.41 8.06
N SER A 210 11.74 17.11 7.93
CA SER A 210 10.66 16.11 7.98
C SER A 210 10.07 16.01 9.37
N ASP A 211 8.73 15.99 9.44
CA ASP A 211 7.98 15.70 10.66
C ASP A 211 7.00 14.56 10.35
N TYR A 212 7.55 13.35 10.32
CA TYR A 212 6.80 12.17 9.90
C TYR A 212 5.64 11.86 10.86
N LEU A 213 5.76 12.19 12.15
CA LEU A 213 4.69 11.97 13.11
C LEU A 213 3.50 12.92 12.85
N GLU A 214 3.74 14.21 12.59
CA GLU A 214 2.66 15.13 12.23
C GLU A 214 1.99 14.75 10.91
N GLU A 215 2.76 14.25 9.94
CA GLU A 215 2.21 13.69 8.70
C GLU A 215 1.34 12.44 8.96
N ALA A 216 1.77 11.53 9.83
CA ALA A 216 0.99 10.35 10.23
C ALA A 216 -0.31 10.74 10.95
N LYS A 217 -0.28 11.75 11.82
CA LYS A 217 -1.49 12.30 12.48
C LYS A 217 -2.46 12.90 11.47
N ALA A 218 -1.96 13.61 10.45
CA ALA A 218 -2.79 14.14 9.39
C ALA A 218 -3.47 13.00 8.59
N MET A 219 -2.75 11.92 8.31
CA MET A 219 -3.30 10.72 7.68
C MET A 219 -4.36 10.03 8.55
N ARG A 220 -4.14 9.87 9.85
CA ARG A 220 -5.16 9.31 10.76
C ARG A 220 -6.42 10.14 10.76
N LYS A 221 -6.30 11.46 10.91
CA LYS A 221 -7.46 12.37 10.87
C LYS A 221 -8.27 12.18 9.58
N ARG A 222 -7.61 11.86 8.46
CA ARG A 222 -8.31 11.53 7.22
C ARG A 222 -9.06 10.21 7.32
N PHE A 223 -8.47 9.14 7.84
CA PHE A 223 -9.21 7.88 8.06
C PHE A 223 -10.46 8.10 8.91
N ASP A 224 -10.35 8.92 9.96
CA ASP A 224 -11.50 9.27 10.81
C ASP A 224 -12.56 10.10 10.03
N GLN A 225 -12.11 11.00 9.13
CA GLN A 225 -12.97 11.87 8.31
C GLN A 225 -13.63 11.19 7.13
N LEU A 226 -13.11 10.05 6.66
CA LEU A 226 -13.76 9.29 5.59
C LEU A 226 -15.18 8.85 5.99
N GLY A 227 -15.58 9.02 7.27
CA GLY A 227 -16.99 9.19 7.64
C GLY A 227 -17.84 7.99 7.24
N TRP A 228 -17.29 6.79 7.45
CA TRP A 228 -17.91 5.52 7.15
C TRP A 228 -19.07 5.38 8.11
N SER A 229 -20.25 5.82 7.70
CA SER A 229 -21.36 5.91 8.63
C SER A 229 -21.72 4.50 9.10
N ASP A 230 -21.76 4.28 10.41
CA ASP A 230 -22.39 3.10 11.06
C ASP A 230 -23.82 2.85 10.55
N LYS A 231 -24.42 3.85 9.92
CA LYS A 231 -25.62 3.72 9.11
C LYS A 231 -25.27 3.09 7.77
N GLN A 232 -25.23 1.76 7.76
CA GLN A 232 -25.24 0.93 6.55
C GLN A 232 -26.41 1.36 5.64
N ARG A 233 -26.21 2.31 4.72
CA ARG A 233 -27.30 2.90 3.93
C ARG A 233 -27.95 1.87 3.02
N PHE A 234 -27.18 0.88 2.55
CA PHE A 234 -27.72 -0.19 1.69
C PHE A 234 -28.23 -1.43 2.44
N LEU A 235 -27.99 -1.57 3.75
CA LEU A 235 -28.57 -2.66 4.54
C LEU A 235 -29.87 -2.26 5.25
N SER A 236 -30.21 -0.96 5.28
CA SER A 236 -31.45 -0.46 5.88
C SER A 236 -32.64 -0.34 4.92
N GLU A 237 -32.50 -0.68 3.64
CA GLU A 237 -33.62 -0.66 2.67
C GLU A 237 -33.84 -2.02 2.01
N THR A 238 -34.19 -3.01 2.82
CA THR A 238 -35.10 -4.09 2.39
C THR A 238 -36.21 -4.24 3.42
N GLN A 239 -37.01 -3.18 3.55
CA GLN A 239 -38.41 -3.33 3.92
C GLN A 239 -39.25 -2.97 2.69
N ASP A 240 -39.99 -3.98 2.25
CA ASP A 240 -41.09 -3.96 1.29
C ASP A 240 -40.80 -3.65 -0.19
N GLY A 241 -40.58 -4.72 -0.95
CA GLY A 241 -41.42 -4.95 -2.13
C GLY A 241 -41.00 -4.39 -3.49
N GLN A 242 -39.75 -3.97 -3.71
CA GLN A 242 -39.27 -3.62 -5.05
C GLN A 242 -37.97 -4.34 -5.41
N ALA A 243 -37.99 -5.01 -6.57
CA ALA A 243 -36.88 -5.80 -7.09
C ALA A 243 -35.61 -4.95 -7.21
N ALA A 244 -34.51 -5.46 -6.63
CA ALA A 244 -33.19 -4.87 -6.76
C ALA A 244 -32.80 -4.72 -8.25
N PRO A 245 -32.24 -3.58 -8.68
CA PRO A 245 -31.70 -3.47 -10.01
C PRO A 245 -30.52 -4.46 -10.17
N PRO A 246 -30.32 -5.04 -11.36
CA PRO A 246 -29.28 -6.02 -11.56
C PRO A 246 -27.92 -5.40 -11.26
N CYS A 247 -27.16 -6.07 -10.41
CA CYS A 247 -25.74 -5.83 -10.21
C CYS A 247 -25.07 -5.91 -11.58
N VAL A 248 -24.67 -4.76 -12.13
CA VAL A 248 -23.95 -4.72 -13.40
C VAL A 248 -22.54 -5.20 -13.11
N ILE A 249 -22.28 -6.47 -13.41
CA ILE A 249 -20.94 -6.98 -13.60
C ILE A 249 -20.45 -6.35 -14.92
N LEU A 250 -19.55 -5.38 -14.83
CA LEU A 250 -18.70 -4.94 -15.95
C LEU A 250 -17.37 -5.66 -15.87
#